data_AF-A0A959PKY8-F1
#
_entry.id   AF-A0A959PKY8-F1
#
_cell.length_a   1.000
_cell.length_b   1.000
_cell.length_c   1.000
_cell.angle_alpha   90.00
_cell.angle_beta   90.00
_cell.angle_gamma   90.00
#
_symmetry.space_group_name_H-M   'P 1'
#
loop_
_entity.id
_entity.type
_entity.pdbx_description
1 polymer ?
#
loop_
_entity_poly.entity_id
_entity_poly.type
_entity_poly.pdbx_seq_one_letter_code
_entity_poly.pdbx_strand_id
1 'polypeptide(L)'
;MKTSLPVEFYYLNNKWKTYLGIGGALIILLTMIYVNYLTQRLKEGESYTALVFSGAMENINRKQDLNQDFTFENDIIASIKSIPVILTDENMVPKIGRNYGVGKNEDIDYLSRRVQKLIEAGKKPLPINSAGVVEYLYYENSRLYTMLTYFPLFQGILLFGFIALGYIGFSNARRAEQNQVWVGMAKETAHQLGTPISAIMGWLQYLAEEENIDPGLRQEYLQEMSKDVDRLKLIADRFSKIGSTPELVKINLFEELDKCKEYMQKRSPKKVHFA
;
A
#
# COMPACT_ATOMS: atom_id res chain seq x y z
N MET A 1 46.56 15.32 9.53
CA MET A 1 45.97 14.05 10.01
C MET A 1 44.52 14.33 10.40
N LYS A 2 43.62 14.41 9.40
CA LYS A 2 42.19 14.68 9.62
C LYS A 2 41.48 13.34 9.65
N THR A 3 40.78 13.12 10.75
CA THR A 3 39.97 11.96 11.11
C THR A 3 38.95 11.64 10.04
N SER A 4 39.24 10.62 9.24
CA SER A 4 38.31 9.94 8.36
C SER A 4 37.58 8.85 9.16
N LEU A 5 36.44 9.16 9.77
CA LEU A 5 35.46 8.15 10.19
C LEU A 5 34.05 8.77 10.17
N PRO A 6 32.97 8.05 9.79
CA PRO A 6 32.96 6.73 9.16
C PRO A 6 31.95 6.59 8.01
N VAL A 7 32.41 6.09 6.86
CA VAL A 7 31.59 5.40 5.85
C VAL A 7 30.98 4.09 6.43
N GLU A 8 31.39 3.72 7.63
CA GLU A 8 30.99 2.54 8.41
C GLU A 8 29.54 2.59 8.95
N PHE A 9 28.87 3.75 8.95
CA PHE A 9 27.46 3.82 9.37
C PHE A 9 26.50 3.16 8.34
N TYR A 10 26.92 3.07 7.07
CA TYR A 10 26.13 2.47 6.00
C TYR A 10 26.23 0.93 5.92
N TYR A 11 27.18 0.33 6.65
CA TYR A 11 27.40 -1.12 6.74
C TYR A 11 27.01 -1.74 8.10
N LEU A 12 26.30 -0.99 8.95
CA LEU A 12 25.64 -1.56 10.12
C LEU A 12 24.50 -2.48 9.66
N ASN A 13 24.82 -3.78 9.60
CA ASN A 13 23.96 -4.95 9.59
C ASN A 13 22.46 -4.62 9.43
N ASN A 14 21.90 -4.87 8.24
CA ASN A 14 20.52 -4.58 7.81
C ASN A 14 19.42 -5.37 8.60
N LYS A 15 19.74 -5.84 9.81
CA LYS A 15 18.89 -6.60 10.73
C LYS A 15 17.74 -5.78 11.32
N TRP A 16 17.80 -4.45 11.32
CA TRP A 16 16.67 -3.63 11.79
C TRP A 16 15.39 -3.90 11.00
N LYS A 17 15.50 -4.16 9.68
CA LYS A 17 14.37 -4.57 8.85
C LYS A 17 13.79 -5.92 9.26
N THR A 18 14.67 -6.87 9.63
CA THR A 18 14.23 -8.16 10.15
C THR A 18 13.56 -8.02 11.52
N TYR A 19 14.07 -7.15 12.41
CA TYR A 19 13.44 -6.89 13.70
C TYR A 19 12.07 -6.23 13.56
N LEU A 20 11.91 -5.27 12.63
CA LEU A 20 10.60 -4.70 12.32
C LEU A 20 9.63 -5.74 11.74
N GLY A 21 10.11 -6.61 10.86
CA GLY A 21 9.31 -7.71 10.32
C GLY A 21 8.84 -8.68 11.40
N ILE A 22 9.75 -9.09 12.29
CA ILE A 22 9.44 -9.97 13.43
C ILE A 22 8.47 -9.27 14.40
N GLY A 23 8.70 -8.00 14.72
CA GLY A 23 7.81 -7.21 15.57
C GLY A 23 6.40 -7.09 14.99
N GLY A 24 6.29 -6.80 13.69
CA GLY A 24 5.02 -6.76 12.98
C GLY A 24 4.30 -8.11 12.99
N ALA A 25 5.02 -9.20 12.74
CA ALA A 25 4.46 -10.56 12.80
C ALA A 25 3.98 -10.93 14.21
N LEU A 26 4.73 -10.57 15.25
CA LEU A 26 4.34 -10.77 16.65
C LEU A 26 3.08 -9.99 17.00
N ILE A 27 2.95 -8.73 16.58
CA ILE A 27 1.75 -7.93 16.81
C ILE A 27 0.53 -8.59 16.17
N ILE A 28 0.64 -9.06 14.92
CA ILE A 28 -0.46 -9.78 14.24
C ILE A 28 -0.81 -11.05 15.00
N LEU A 29 0.18 -11.86 15.37
CA LEU A 29 -0.02 -13.12 16.08
C LEU A 29 -0.75 -12.90 17.41
N LEU A 30 -0.27 -11.96 18.23
CA LEU A 30 -0.87 -11.65 19.52
C LEU A 30 -2.29 -11.10 19.37
N THR A 31 -2.51 -10.22 18.40
CA THR A 31 -3.85 -9.66 18.15
C THR A 31 -4.81 -10.76 17.67
N MET A 32 -4.36 -11.64 16.78
CA MET A 32 -5.17 -12.76 16.29
C MET A 32 -5.55 -13.72 17.42
N ILE A 33 -4.61 -14.07 18.31
CA ILE A 33 -4.87 -14.89 19.49
C ILE A 33 -5.93 -14.21 20.39
N TYR A 34 -5.75 -12.92 20.67
CA TYR A 34 -6.65 -12.17 21.54
C TYR A 34 -8.07 -12.04 20.95
N VAL A 35 -8.18 -11.73 19.66
CA VAL A 35 -9.47 -11.60 18.98
C VAL A 35 -10.18 -12.96 18.87
N ASN A 36 -9.45 -14.04 18.61
CA ASN A 36 -10.02 -15.39 18.61
C ASN A 36 -10.55 -15.76 20.00
N TYR A 37 -9.80 -15.45 21.06
CA TYR A 37 -10.27 -15.62 22.43
C TYR A 37 -11.56 -14.84 22.72
N LEU A 38 -11.62 -13.56 22.33
CA LEU A 38 -12.80 -12.73 22.50
C LEU A 38 -14.00 -13.26 21.70
N THR A 39 -13.76 -13.70 20.47
CA THR A 39 -14.79 -14.26 19.58
C THR A 39 -15.38 -15.56 20.15
N GLN A 40 -14.55 -16.43 20.72
CA GLN A 40 -14.97 -17.65 21.38
C GLN A 40 -15.83 -17.35 22.63
N ARG A 41 -15.36 -16.44 23.49
CA ARG A 41 -16.10 -15.99 24.69
C ARG A 41 -17.46 -15.38 24.32
N LEU A 42 -17.49 -14.57 23.26
CA LEU A 42 -18.72 -13.97 22.77
C LEU A 42 -19.70 -15.05 22.28
N LYS A 43 -19.21 -16.03 21.51
CA LYS A 43 -20.03 -17.15 21.02
C LYS A 43 -20.65 -17.96 22.17
N GLU A 44 -19.87 -18.25 23.20
CA GLU A 44 -20.35 -18.95 24.40
C GLU A 44 -21.43 -18.13 25.12
N GLY A 45 -21.20 -16.82 25.30
CA GLY A 45 -22.19 -15.91 25.89
C GLY A 45 -23.47 -15.78 25.08
N GLU A 46 -23.38 -15.70 23.75
CA GLU A 46 -24.54 -15.66 22.85
C GLU A 46 -25.34 -16.96 22.90
N SER A 47 -24.65 -18.11 22.93
CA SER A 47 -25.28 -19.42 23.04
C SER A 47 -26.02 -19.57 24.37
N TYR A 48 -25.41 -19.12 25.47
CA TYR A 48 -26.05 -19.10 26.80
C TYR A 48 -27.25 -18.16 26.83
N THR A 49 -27.14 -16.98 26.23
CA THR A 49 -28.25 -16.01 26.14
C THR A 49 -29.42 -16.60 25.36
N ALA A 50 -29.16 -17.28 24.24
CA ALA A 50 -30.19 -17.96 23.45
C ALA A 50 -30.88 -19.09 24.25
N LEU A 51 -30.14 -19.83 25.06
CA LEU A 51 -30.68 -20.87 25.95
C LEU A 51 -31.57 -20.29 27.05
N VAL A 52 -31.15 -19.21 27.71
CA VAL A 52 -31.97 -18.55 28.73
C VAL A 52 -33.23 -17.95 28.11
N PHE A 53 -33.12 -17.39 26.91
CA PHE A 53 -34.25 -16.90 26.13
C PHE A 53 -35.25 -18.02 25.79
N SER A 54 -34.78 -19.18 25.31
CA SER A 54 -35.67 -20.31 25.01
C SER A 54 -36.38 -20.83 26.27
N GLY A 55 -35.67 -20.89 27.41
CA GLY A 55 -36.25 -21.30 28.69
C GLY A 55 -37.30 -20.32 29.23
N ALA A 56 -37.09 -19.01 29.06
CA ALA A 56 -38.10 -18.00 29.41
C ALA A 56 -39.38 -18.14 28.56
N MET A 57 -39.21 -18.38 27.25
CA MET A 57 -40.34 -18.62 26.34
C MET A 57 -41.09 -19.91 26.71
N GLU A 58 -40.37 -21.00 27.01
CA GLU A 58 -40.98 -22.26 27.47
C GLU A 58 -41.79 -22.06 28.75
N ASN A 59 -41.26 -21.30 29.73
CA ASN A 59 -41.95 -21.07 30.99
C ASN A 59 -43.26 -20.29 30.81
N ILE A 60 -43.27 -19.26 29.94
CA ILE A 60 -44.49 -18.53 29.58
C ILE A 60 -45.49 -19.46 28.89
N ASN A 61 -45.04 -20.26 27.93
CA ASN A 61 -45.94 -21.09 27.12
C ASN A 61 -46.47 -22.34 27.84
N ARG A 62 -45.73 -22.86 28.83
CA ARG A 62 -46.12 -24.06 29.61
C ARG A 62 -47.12 -23.75 30.70
N LYS A 63 -47.09 -22.55 31.30
CA LYS A 63 -47.94 -22.18 32.43
C LYS A 63 -49.09 -21.30 31.95
N GLN A 64 -50.21 -21.91 31.58
CA GLN A 64 -51.44 -21.20 31.15
C GLN A 64 -52.26 -20.58 32.32
N ASP A 65 -51.64 -20.28 33.46
CA ASP A 65 -52.36 -19.69 34.60
C ASP A 65 -52.43 -18.17 34.43
N LEU A 66 -53.64 -17.65 34.24
CA LEU A 66 -53.91 -16.23 33.96
C LEU A 66 -53.54 -15.29 35.13
N ASN A 67 -53.29 -15.82 36.32
CA ASN A 67 -52.95 -15.05 37.52
C ASN A 67 -51.44 -14.99 37.84
N GLN A 68 -50.59 -15.51 36.96
CA GLN A 68 -49.15 -15.56 37.20
C GLN A 68 -48.41 -14.35 36.62
N ASP A 69 -47.46 -13.81 37.38
CA ASP A 69 -46.62 -12.69 36.95
C ASP A 69 -45.47 -13.19 36.06
N PHE A 70 -45.45 -12.75 34.80
CA PHE A 70 -44.41 -13.06 33.79
C PHE A 70 -43.46 -11.88 33.53
N THR A 71 -43.41 -10.89 34.42
CA THR A 71 -42.57 -9.70 34.22
C THR A 71 -41.10 -10.06 33.99
N PHE A 72 -40.56 -11.01 34.77
CA PHE A 72 -39.17 -11.44 34.66
C PHE A 72 -38.85 -12.15 33.34
N GLU A 73 -39.70 -13.09 32.90
CA GLU A 73 -39.53 -13.78 31.63
C GLU A 73 -39.65 -12.81 30.44
N ASN A 74 -40.58 -11.85 30.53
CA ASN A 74 -40.72 -10.80 29.53
C ASN A 74 -39.48 -9.89 29.47
N ASP A 75 -38.87 -9.56 30.62
CA ASP A 75 -37.62 -8.78 30.66
C ASP A 75 -36.46 -9.55 30.00
N ILE A 76 -36.35 -10.85 30.25
CA ILE A 76 -35.37 -11.72 29.57
C ILE A 76 -35.60 -11.70 28.06
N ILE A 77 -36.86 -11.91 27.63
CA ILE A 77 -37.24 -11.93 26.22
C ILE A 77 -36.99 -10.58 25.54
N ALA A 78 -37.17 -9.47 26.26
CA ALA A 78 -36.87 -8.13 25.77
C ALA A 78 -35.36 -7.81 25.74
N SER A 79 -34.55 -8.51 26.53
CA SER A 79 -33.10 -8.28 26.61
C SER A 79 -32.32 -8.79 25.38
N ILE A 80 -32.86 -9.72 24.60
CA ILE A 80 -32.19 -10.25 23.40
C ILE A 80 -32.26 -9.23 22.25
N LYS A 81 -31.29 -8.32 22.18
CA LYS A 81 -31.30 -7.22 21.21
C LYS A 81 -30.44 -7.47 19.96
N SER A 82 -29.31 -8.15 20.11
CA SER A 82 -28.29 -8.25 19.05
C SER A 82 -28.17 -9.63 18.41
N ILE A 83 -28.78 -10.65 19.02
CA ILE A 83 -28.74 -12.04 18.57
C ILE A 83 -29.98 -12.31 17.71
N PRO A 84 -29.83 -12.57 16.41
CA PRO A 84 -30.96 -12.93 15.56
C PRO A 84 -31.50 -14.31 15.96
N VAL A 85 -32.81 -14.40 16.13
CA VAL A 85 -33.49 -15.65 16.49
C VAL A 85 -34.74 -15.85 15.63
N ILE A 86 -35.05 -17.10 15.29
CA ILE A 86 -36.23 -17.50 14.53
C ILE A 86 -36.94 -18.59 15.32
N LEU A 87 -38.21 -18.36 15.62
CA LEU A 87 -39.10 -19.38 16.17
C LEU A 87 -39.79 -20.10 15.01
N THR A 88 -39.75 -21.43 15.01
CA THR A 88 -40.44 -22.28 14.05
C THR A 88 -41.41 -23.24 14.76
N ASP A 89 -42.37 -23.75 14.02
CA ASP A 89 -43.19 -24.88 14.47
C ASP A 89 -42.42 -26.22 14.43
N GLU A 90 -43.13 -27.30 14.73
CA GLU A 90 -42.64 -28.68 14.68
C GLU A 90 -42.18 -29.14 13.29
N ASN A 91 -42.70 -28.53 12.22
CA ASN A 91 -42.36 -28.80 10.83
C ASN A 91 -41.23 -27.89 10.31
N MET A 92 -40.56 -27.16 11.21
CA MET A 92 -39.51 -26.17 10.90
C MET A 92 -39.99 -24.99 10.04
N VAL A 93 -41.31 -24.71 10.02
CA VAL A 93 -41.87 -23.55 9.35
C VAL A 93 -41.74 -22.32 10.27
N PRO A 94 -41.09 -21.22 9.82
CA PRO A 94 -40.94 -20.02 10.62
C PRO A 94 -42.27 -19.36 10.98
N LYS A 95 -42.41 -18.98 12.26
CA LYS A 95 -43.52 -18.18 12.77
C LYS A 95 -43.14 -16.71 12.88
N ILE A 96 -41.99 -16.45 13.51
CA ILE A 96 -41.51 -15.09 13.76
C ILE A 96 -39.99 -15.08 13.95
N GLY A 97 -39.37 -14.04 13.42
CA GLY A 97 -37.97 -13.70 13.66
C GLY A 97 -37.84 -12.52 14.62
N ARG A 98 -36.67 -12.38 15.24
CA ARG A 98 -36.27 -11.17 15.97
C ARG A 98 -34.86 -10.77 15.56
N ASN A 99 -34.59 -9.46 15.60
CA ASN A 99 -33.30 -8.84 15.33
C ASN A 99 -32.77 -9.03 13.89
N TYR A 100 -33.66 -9.21 12.90
CA TYR A 100 -33.30 -9.21 11.47
C TYR A 100 -33.43 -7.83 10.79
N GLY A 101 -34.09 -6.89 11.47
CA GLY A 101 -34.35 -5.54 10.97
C GLY A 101 -35.80 -5.35 10.51
N VAL A 102 -36.13 -4.11 10.14
CA VAL A 102 -37.49 -3.68 9.80
C VAL A 102 -38.05 -4.52 8.64
N GLY A 103 -39.25 -5.07 8.83
CA GLY A 103 -39.99 -5.84 7.82
C GLY A 103 -39.48 -7.26 7.55
N LYS A 104 -38.38 -7.69 8.18
CA LYS A 104 -37.79 -9.03 8.00
C LYS A 104 -38.13 -10.01 9.11
N ASN A 105 -38.61 -9.51 10.23
CA ASN A 105 -38.97 -10.31 11.39
C ASN A 105 -40.28 -11.10 11.13
N GLU A 106 -41.14 -10.62 10.23
CA GLU A 106 -42.43 -11.21 9.89
C GLU A 106 -42.46 -11.82 8.47
N ASP A 107 -41.40 -11.63 7.68
CA ASP A 107 -41.28 -12.16 6.32
C ASP A 107 -40.93 -13.66 6.35
N ILE A 108 -41.95 -14.50 6.19
CA ILE A 108 -41.83 -15.97 6.24
C ILE A 108 -40.89 -16.50 5.15
N ASP A 109 -40.86 -15.92 3.95
CA ASP A 109 -39.99 -16.38 2.85
C ASP A 109 -38.52 -16.06 3.15
N TYR A 110 -38.25 -14.88 3.70
CA TYR A 110 -36.91 -14.52 4.18
C TYR A 110 -36.46 -15.45 5.31
N LEU A 111 -37.30 -15.67 6.32
CA LEU A 111 -36.96 -16.52 7.46
C LEU A 111 -36.78 -17.99 7.05
N SER A 112 -37.58 -18.50 6.12
CA SER A 112 -37.49 -19.89 5.64
C SER A 112 -36.14 -20.14 4.97
N ARG A 113 -35.69 -19.22 4.11
CA ARG A 113 -34.34 -19.28 3.51
C ARG A 113 -33.25 -19.23 4.56
N ARG A 114 -33.48 -18.52 5.67
CA ARG A 114 -32.49 -18.38 6.73
C ARG A 114 -32.40 -19.62 7.61
N VAL A 115 -33.53 -20.20 8.01
CA VAL A 115 -33.60 -21.49 8.71
C VAL A 115 -32.93 -22.58 7.87
N GLN A 116 -33.23 -22.65 6.58
CA GLN A 116 -32.60 -23.61 5.67
C GLN A 116 -31.06 -23.49 5.66
N LYS A 117 -30.53 -22.26 5.59
CA LYS A 117 -29.08 -22.01 5.69
C LYS A 117 -28.49 -22.47 7.02
N LEU A 118 -29.24 -22.34 8.13
CA LEU A 118 -28.78 -22.79 9.44
C LEU A 118 -28.75 -24.31 9.53
N ILE A 119 -29.75 -24.99 8.97
CA ILE A 119 -29.80 -26.45 8.85
C ILE A 119 -28.64 -26.96 8.01
N GLU A 120 -28.40 -26.37 6.83
CA GLU A 120 -27.28 -26.71 5.95
C GLU A 120 -25.91 -26.49 6.61
N ALA A 121 -25.79 -25.47 7.47
CA ALA A 121 -24.61 -25.22 8.27
C ALA A 121 -24.47 -26.14 9.50
N GLY A 122 -25.39 -27.10 9.69
CA GLY A 122 -25.39 -28.05 10.80
C GLY A 122 -25.74 -27.45 12.17
N LYS A 123 -26.41 -26.30 12.20
CA LYS A 123 -26.84 -25.65 13.46
C LYS A 123 -28.06 -26.38 14.03
N LYS A 124 -27.94 -26.84 15.28
CA LYS A 124 -29.04 -27.49 16.00
C LYS A 124 -29.94 -26.43 16.65
N PRO A 125 -31.27 -26.53 16.50
CA PRO A 125 -32.19 -25.63 17.19
C PRO A 125 -32.28 -25.96 18.69
N LEU A 126 -32.78 -25.00 19.47
CA LEU A 126 -33.16 -25.19 20.87
C LEU A 126 -34.67 -25.53 20.92
N PRO A 127 -35.08 -26.69 21.47
CA PRO A 127 -36.49 -27.02 21.58
C PRO A 127 -37.18 -26.18 22.66
N ILE A 128 -38.43 -25.80 22.40
CA ILE A 128 -39.31 -25.08 23.33
C ILE A 128 -40.61 -25.88 23.42
N ASN A 129 -41.02 -26.26 24.64
CA ASN A 129 -42.29 -26.94 24.86
C ASN A 129 -43.39 -25.91 25.13
N SER A 130 -44.29 -25.75 24.17
CA SER A 130 -45.42 -24.83 24.22
C SER A 130 -46.71 -25.64 24.44
N ALA A 131 -47.06 -25.86 25.71
CA ALA A 131 -48.28 -26.55 26.12
C ALA A 131 -48.54 -27.91 25.41
N GLY A 132 -47.50 -28.72 25.20
CA GLY A 132 -47.59 -30.04 24.58
C GLY A 132 -47.22 -30.10 23.10
N VAL A 133 -46.97 -28.94 22.47
CA VAL A 133 -46.40 -28.84 21.10
C VAL A 133 -44.93 -28.42 21.20
N VAL A 134 -44.06 -29.11 20.46
CA VAL A 134 -42.62 -28.76 20.42
C VAL A 134 -42.38 -27.75 19.31
N GLU A 135 -41.90 -26.57 19.70
CA GLU A 135 -41.40 -25.54 18.79
C GLU A 135 -39.87 -25.54 18.80
N TYR A 136 -39.27 -24.94 17.77
CA TYR A 136 -37.82 -24.86 17.65
C TYR A 136 -37.35 -23.40 17.54
N LEU A 137 -36.35 -23.06 18.34
CA LEU A 137 -35.67 -21.78 18.28
C LEU A 137 -34.32 -21.96 17.57
N TYR A 138 -34.22 -21.35 16.39
CA TYR A 138 -32.95 -21.15 15.71
C TYR A 138 -32.35 -19.82 16.16
N TYR A 139 -31.05 -19.80 16.39
CA TYR A 139 -30.33 -18.55 16.65
C TYR A 139 -29.07 -18.46 15.78
N GLU A 140 -28.70 -17.23 15.51
CA GLU A 140 -27.50 -16.89 14.74
C GLU A 140 -26.50 -16.17 15.62
N ASN A 141 -25.25 -16.21 15.19
CA ASN A 141 -24.24 -15.37 15.82
C ASN A 141 -24.54 -13.90 15.50
N SER A 142 -24.29 -13.00 16.45
CA SER A 142 -24.57 -11.58 16.26
C SER A 142 -23.68 -10.95 15.19
N ARG A 143 -24.06 -9.74 14.77
CA ARG A 143 -23.21 -8.90 13.89
C ARG A 143 -21.83 -8.65 14.49
N LEU A 144 -21.74 -8.51 15.82
CA LEU A 144 -20.47 -8.29 16.51
C LEU A 144 -19.56 -9.51 16.41
N TYR A 145 -20.11 -10.72 16.57
CA TYR A 145 -19.36 -11.96 16.36
C TYR A 145 -18.77 -12.02 14.95
N THR A 146 -19.57 -11.70 13.92
CA THR A 146 -19.08 -11.66 12.54
C THR A 146 -17.98 -10.62 12.35
N MET A 147 -18.15 -9.42 12.89
CA MET A 147 -17.11 -8.37 12.81
C MET A 147 -15.79 -8.80 13.46
N LEU A 148 -15.84 -9.40 14.66
CA LEU A 148 -14.66 -9.90 15.34
C LEU A 148 -14.00 -11.06 14.58
N THR A 149 -14.78 -11.93 13.97
CA THR A 149 -14.26 -13.06 13.16
C THR A 149 -13.44 -12.58 11.96
N TYR A 150 -13.87 -11.51 11.29
CA TYR A 150 -13.17 -10.94 10.13
C TYR A 150 -12.15 -9.85 10.47
N PHE A 151 -12.12 -9.39 11.73
CA PHE A 151 -11.22 -8.32 12.17
C PHE A 151 -9.74 -8.61 11.87
N PRO A 152 -9.19 -9.82 12.11
CA PRO A 152 -7.79 -10.11 11.79
C PRO A 152 -7.45 -9.97 10.30
N LEU A 153 -8.38 -10.32 9.42
CA LEU A 153 -8.21 -10.14 7.97
C LEU A 153 -8.12 -8.66 7.59
N PHE A 154 -9.04 -7.85 8.13
CA PHE A 154 -9.04 -6.40 7.90
C PHE A 154 -7.77 -5.73 8.42
N GLN A 155 -7.32 -6.10 9.62
CA GLN A 155 -6.06 -5.62 10.19
C GLN A 155 -4.85 -6.01 9.32
N GLY A 156 -4.83 -7.23 8.78
CA GLY A 156 -3.77 -7.69 7.88
C GLY A 156 -3.69 -6.86 6.59
N ILE A 157 -4.84 -6.54 5.98
CA ILE A 157 -4.92 -5.67 4.80
C ILE A 157 -4.40 -4.27 5.13
N LEU A 158 -4.82 -3.71 6.27
CA LEU A 158 -4.39 -2.38 6.71
C LEU A 158 -2.87 -2.33 6.91
N LEU A 159 -2.31 -3.32 7.61
CA LEU A 159 -0.87 -3.40 7.87
C LEU A 159 -0.08 -3.54 6.56
N PHE A 160 -0.54 -4.39 5.64
CA PHE A 160 0.07 -4.53 4.32
C PHE A 160 0.10 -3.19 3.58
N GLY A 161 -1.02 -2.45 3.59
CA GLY A 161 -1.09 -1.11 3.01
C GLY A 161 -0.05 -0.15 3.60
N PHE A 162 0.11 -0.13 4.93
CA PHE A 162 1.13 0.68 5.59
C PHE A 162 2.56 0.28 5.18
N ILE A 163 2.86 -1.02 5.13
CA ILE A 163 4.18 -1.52 4.70
C ILE A 163 4.45 -1.13 3.25
N ALA A 164 3.47 -1.28 2.36
CA ALA A 164 3.60 -0.94 0.95
C ALA A 164 3.88 0.56 0.75
N LEU A 165 3.14 1.43 1.42
CA LEU A 165 3.37 2.88 1.39
C LEU A 165 4.76 3.24 1.92
N GLY A 166 5.17 2.62 3.04
CA GLY A 166 6.52 2.81 3.60
C GLY A 166 7.61 2.38 2.63
N TYR A 167 7.44 1.24 1.95
CA TYR A 167 8.38 0.76 0.94
C TYR A 167 8.48 1.71 -0.25
N ILE A 168 7.36 2.17 -0.80
CA ILE A 168 7.34 3.13 -1.92
C ILE A 168 8.06 4.43 -1.53
N GLY A 169 7.73 4.99 -0.36
CA GLY A 169 8.35 6.22 0.14
C GLY A 169 9.86 6.06 0.32
N PHE A 170 10.30 4.99 0.99
CA PHE A 170 11.71 4.72 1.23
C PHE A 170 12.49 4.43 -0.06
N SER A 171 11.89 3.69 -0.99
CA SER A 171 12.48 3.39 -2.30
C SER A 171 12.68 4.66 -3.12
N ASN A 172 11.67 5.53 -3.15
CA ASN A 172 11.75 6.81 -3.83
C ASN A 172 12.80 7.72 -3.20
N ALA A 173 12.85 7.80 -1.86
CA ALA A 173 13.85 8.58 -1.15
C ALA A 173 15.28 8.11 -1.48
N ARG A 174 15.52 6.79 -1.45
CA ARG A 174 16.82 6.20 -1.80
C ARG A 174 17.21 6.46 -3.26
N ARG A 175 16.26 6.37 -4.19
CA ARG A 175 16.51 6.69 -5.60
C ARG A 175 16.81 8.18 -5.78
N ALA A 176 16.13 9.07 -5.07
CA ALA A 176 16.41 10.50 -5.10
C ALA A 176 17.80 10.83 -4.54
N GLU A 177 18.18 10.21 -3.41
CA GLU A 177 19.52 10.33 -2.83
C GLU A 177 20.60 9.86 -3.82
N GLN A 178 20.41 8.69 -4.44
CA GLN A 178 21.31 8.21 -5.49
C GLN A 178 21.39 9.19 -6.65
N ASN A 179 20.27 9.64 -7.20
CA ASN A 179 20.27 10.61 -8.29
C ASN A 179 21.03 11.90 -7.93
N GLN A 180 20.90 12.41 -6.70
CA GLN A 180 21.65 13.56 -6.23
C GLN A 180 23.15 13.28 -6.14
N VAL A 181 23.55 12.11 -5.63
CA VAL A 181 24.97 11.70 -5.60
C VAL A 181 25.54 11.61 -7.01
N TRP A 182 24.79 11.07 -7.97
CA TRP A 182 25.20 10.99 -9.38
C TRP A 182 25.34 12.36 -10.03
N VAL A 183 24.42 13.29 -9.76
CA VAL A 183 24.54 14.69 -10.20
C VAL A 183 25.77 15.36 -9.57
N GLY A 184 26.03 15.14 -8.28
CA GLY A 184 27.20 15.67 -7.59
C GLY A 184 28.51 15.16 -8.19
N MET A 185 28.62 13.84 -8.40
CA MET A 185 29.78 13.23 -9.03
C MET A 185 30.01 13.77 -10.45
N ALA A 186 28.97 13.93 -11.25
CA ALA A 186 29.08 14.49 -12.60
C ALA A 186 29.67 15.92 -12.59
N LYS A 187 29.21 16.77 -11.67
CA LYS A 187 29.74 18.15 -11.53
C LYS A 187 31.17 18.17 -11.04
N GLU A 188 31.51 17.33 -10.06
CA GLU A 188 32.88 17.21 -9.54
C GLU A 188 33.85 16.70 -10.62
N THR A 189 33.46 15.67 -11.39
CA THR A 189 34.27 15.19 -12.52
C THR A 189 34.42 16.24 -13.61
N ALA A 190 33.37 17.01 -13.92
CA ALA A 190 33.48 18.12 -14.87
C ALA A 190 34.51 19.16 -14.42
N HIS A 191 34.49 19.51 -13.13
CA HIS A 191 35.45 20.42 -12.54
C HIS A 191 36.88 19.85 -12.61
N GLN A 192 37.06 18.57 -12.26
CA GLN A 192 38.34 17.87 -12.33
C GLN A 192 38.89 17.74 -13.76
N LEU A 193 38.02 17.64 -14.78
CA LEU A 193 38.42 17.64 -16.20
C LEU A 193 38.88 19.02 -16.70
N GLY A 194 38.45 20.12 -16.06
CA GLY A 194 38.82 21.47 -16.49
C GLY A 194 40.32 21.75 -16.45
N THR A 195 41.01 21.29 -15.39
CA THR A 195 42.46 21.47 -15.21
C THR A 195 43.30 20.77 -16.28
N PRO A 196 43.15 19.47 -16.57
CA PRO A 196 43.92 18.81 -17.63
C PRO A 196 43.57 19.34 -19.02
N ILE A 197 42.31 19.71 -19.30
CA ILE A 197 41.94 20.34 -20.57
C ILE A 197 42.70 21.67 -20.74
N SER A 198 42.75 22.49 -19.68
CA SER A 198 43.49 23.77 -19.71
C SER A 198 44.99 23.57 -19.90
N ALA A 199 45.57 22.50 -19.32
CA ALA A 199 46.97 22.15 -19.53
C ALA A 199 47.25 21.76 -20.99
N ILE A 200 46.38 20.98 -21.64
CA ILE A 200 46.51 20.61 -23.06
C ILE A 200 46.41 21.85 -23.95
N MET A 201 45.50 22.78 -23.65
CA MET A 201 45.43 24.07 -24.36
C MET A 201 46.75 24.85 -24.26
N GLY A 202 47.38 24.87 -23.09
CA GLY A 202 48.70 25.48 -22.90
C GLY A 202 49.78 24.83 -23.76
N TRP A 203 49.80 23.50 -23.84
CA TRP A 203 50.72 22.76 -24.72
C TRP A 203 50.45 23.00 -26.21
N LEU A 204 49.19 23.13 -26.63
CA LEU A 204 48.86 23.51 -28.00
C LEU A 204 49.38 24.90 -28.35
N GLN A 205 49.29 25.84 -27.41
CA GLN A 205 49.79 27.20 -27.61
C GLN A 205 51.31 27.22 -27.70
N TYR A 206 52.01 26.45 -26.84
CA TYR A 206 53.45 26.25 -26.94
C TYR A 206 53.86 25.63 -28.30
N LEU A 207 53.16 24.57 -28.74
CA LEU A 207 53.43 23.91 -30.02
C LEU A 207 53.18 24.81 -31.24
N ALA A 208 52.29 25.79 -31.12
CA ALA A 208 52.07 26.78 -32.18
C ALA A 208 53.29 27.69 -32.39
N GLU A 209 54.03 27.96 -31.32
CA GLU A 209 55.22 28.83 -31.31
C GLU A 209 56.53 28.08 -31.63
N GLU A 210 56.51 26.74 -31.69
CA GLU A 210 57.71 25.91 -31.91
C GLU A 210 58.16 25.91 -33.38
N GLU A 211 59.28 26.56 -33.68
CA GLU A 211 59.76 26.77 -35.06
C GLU A 211 60.42 25.53 -35.70
N ASN A 212 60.83 24.55 -34.90
CA ASN A 212 61.58 23.37 -35.36
C ASN A 212 60.73 22.28 -36.06
N ILE A 213 59.42 22.47 -36.17
CA ILE A 213 58.48 21.54 -36.81
C ILE A 213 58.11 22.06 -38.20
N ASP A 214 58.06 21.17 -39.20
CA ASP A 214 57.56 21.53 -40.54
C ASP A 214 56.20 22.28 -40.45
N PRO A 215 56.05 23.45 -41.10
CA PRO A 215 54.87 24.29 -40.95
C PRO A 215 53.56 23.61 -41.36
N GLY A 216 53.59 22.75 -42.41
CA GLY A 216 52.41 22.06 -42.91
C GLY A 216 51.91 21.00 -41.92
N LEU A 217 52.84 20.18 -41.42
CA LEU A 217 52.56 19.16 -40.40
C LEU A 217 52.14 19.78 -39.06
N ARG A 218 52.78 20.89 -38.65
CA ARG A 218 52.42 21.62 -37.42
C ARG A 218 50.98 22.11 -37.48
N GLN A 219 50.59 22.73 -38.60
CA GLN A 219 49.24 23.23 -38.80
C GLN A 219 48.20 22.10 -38.73
N GLU A 220 48.48 20.95 -39.36
CA GLU A 220 47.60 19.78 -39.34
C GLU A 220 47.40 19.21 -37.92
N TYR A 221 48.50 18.99 -37.18
CA TYR A 221 48.42 18.47 -35.81
C TYR A 221 47.70 19.41 -34.85
N LEU A 222 47.97 20.72 -34.93
CA LEU A 222 47.26 21.72 -34.13
C LEU A 222 45.77 21.73 -34.43
N GLN A 223 45.39 21.58 -35.70
CA GLN A 223 43.99 21.58 -36.09
C GLN A 223 43.23 20.38 -35.54
N GLU A 224 43.79 19.17 -35.65
CA GLU A 224 43.14 17.95 -35.14
C GLU A 224 43.10 17.93 -33.61
N MET A 225 44.20 18.24 -32.93
CA MET A 225 44.23 18.28 -31.47
C MET A 225 43.33 19.39 -30.89
N SER A 226 43.24 20.55 -31.55
CA SER A 226 42.31 21.62 -31.13
C SER A 226 40.86 21.15 -31.21
N LYS A 227 40.48 20.41 -32.27
CA LYS A 227 39.13 19.84 -32.39
C LYS A 227 38.80 18.88 -31.25
N ASP A 228 39.76 18.03 -30.85
CA ASP A 228 39.57 17.10 -29.74
C ASP A 228 39.46 17.81 -28.39
N VAL A 229 40.27 18.85 -28.17
CA VAL A 229 40.19 19.68 -26.96
C VAL A 229 38.85 20.42 -26.88
N ASP A 230 38.38 21.00 -27.98
CA ASP A 230 37.06 21.65 -28.05
C ASP A 230 35.93 20.67 -27.74
N ARG A 231 36.04 19.43 -28.24
CA ARG A 231 35.10 18.37 -27.92
C ARG A 231 35.12 18.00 -26.43
N LEU A 232 36.29 17.85 -25.82
CA LEU A 232 36.43 17.57 -24.40
C LEU A 232 35.88 18.71 -23.54
N LYS A 233 36.12 19.97 -23.92
CA LYS A 233 35.57 21.15 -23.26
C LYS A 233 34.05 21.17 -23.30
N LEU A 234 33.46 20.86 -24.47
CA LEU A 234 32.02 20.74 -24.61
C LEU A 234 31.44 19.62 -23.74
N ILE A 235 32.12 18.47 -23.65
CA ILE A 235 31.70 17.38 -22.77
C ILE A 235 31.75 17.84 -21.31
N ALA A 236 32.87 18.41 -20.84
CA ALA A 236 33.01 18.91 -19.48
C ALA A 236 31.95 19.98 -19.13
N ASP A 237 31.66 20.92 -20.04
CA ASP A 237 30.60 21.92 -19.86
C ASP A 237 29.19 21.28 -19.74
N ARG A 238 28.91 20.23 -20.52
CA ARG A 238 27.64 19.50 -20.38
C ARG A 238 27.54 18.79 -19.03
N PHE A 239 28.62 18.17 -18.57
CA PHE A 239 28.66 17.48 -17.27
C PHE A 239 28.51 18.47 -16.09
N SER A 240 29.11 19.66 -16.16
CA SER A 240 28.97 20.69 -15.11
C SER A 240 27.53 21.23 -14.99
N LYS A 241 26.79 21.19 -16.09
CA LYS A 241 25.39 21.62 -16.19
C LYS A 241 24.38 20.53 -15.86
N ILE A 242 24.78 19.27 -15.65
CA ILE A 242 23.84 18.20 -15.25
C ILE A 242 23.15 18.59 -13.93
N GLY A 243 21.81 18.57 -13.94
CA GLY A 243 21.00 18.93 -12.77
C GLY A 243 20.99 20.42 -12.42
N SER A 244 21.51 21.30 -13.29
CA SER A 244 21.27 22.74 -13.19
C SER A 244 19.92 23.09 -13.80
N THR A 245 19.26 24.11 -13.25
CA THR A 245 18.08 24.71 -13.88
C THR A 245 18.52 25.44 -15.16
N PRO A 246 17.90 25.18 -16.32
CA PRO A 246 18.26 25.87 -17.56
C PRO A 246 18.10 27.39 -17.43
N GLU A 247 19.12 28.15 -17.83
CA GLU A 247 18.99 29.59 -17.96
C GLU A 247 18.17 29.92 -19.21
N LEU A 248 17.08 30.66 -19.03
CA LEU A 248 16.23 31.09 -20.13
C LEU A 248 16.70 32.46 -20.63
N VAL A 249 17.04 32.53 -21.91
CA VAL A 249 17.52 33.75 -22.55
C VAL A 249 16.58 34.13 -23.69
N LYS A 250 16.33 35.42 -23.89
CA LYS A 250 15.58 35.90 -25.06
C LYS A 250 16.45 35.75 -26.29
N ILE A 251 15.95 35.03 -27.29
CA ILE A 251 16.63 34.74 -28.55
C ILE A 251 15.74 35.06 -29.74
N ASN A 252 16.33 35.55 -30.83
CA ASN A 252 15.64 35.76 -32.10
C ASN A 252 15.35 34.40 -32.74
N LEU A 253 14.06 34.09 -32.90
CA LEU A 253 13.62 32.79 -33.41
C LEU A 253 14.11 32.54 -34.85
N PHE A 254 14.17 33.58 -35.69
CA PHE A 254 14.58 33.44 -37.09
C PHE A 254 16.06 33.09 -37.21
N GLU A 255 16.92 33.75 -36.43
CA GLU A 255 18.36 33.45 -36.40
C GLU A 255 18.65 32.03 -35.90
N GLU A 256 17.90 31.57 -34.89
CA GLU A 256 18.08 30.21 -34.36
C GLU A 256 17.60 29.14 -35.33
N LEU A 257 16.50 29.40 -36.06
CA LEU A 257 16.02 28.52 -37.13
C LEU A 257 17.03 28.42 -38.29
N ASP A 258 17.65 29.53 -38.68
CA ASP A 258 18.68 29.54 -39.72
C ASP A 258 19.91 28.72 -39.31
N LYS A 259 20.36 28.84 -38.05
CA LYS A 259 21.44 28.00 -37.51
C LYS A 259 21.06 26.52 -37.51
N CYS A 260 19.83 26.18 -37.12
CA CYS A 260 19.34 24.80 -37.19
C CYS A 260 19.32 24.28 -38.63
N LYS A 261 18.87 25.10 -39.59
CA LYS A 261 18.86 24.77 -41.03
C LYS A 261 20.27 24.52 -41.54
N GLU A 262 21.23 25.41 -41.29
CA GLU A 262 22.63 25.22 -41.67
C GLU A 262 23.23 23.93 -41.09
N TYR A 263 22.94 23.66 -39.81
CA TYR A 263 23.41 22.46 -39.14
C TYR A 263 22.86 21.18 -39.78
N MET A 264 21.55 21.16 -40.07
CA MET A 264 20.89 20.04 -40.73
C MET A 264 21.37 19.86 -42.17
N GLN A 265 21.61 20.95 -42.91
CA GLN A 265 22.14 20.93 -44.27
C GLN A 265 23.51 20.24 -44.34
N LYS A 266 24.44 20.59 -43.44
CA LYS A 266 25.79 20.00 -43.39
C LYS A 266 25.78 18.48 -43.15
N ARG A 267 24.72 17.94 -42.55
CA ARG A 267 24.60 16.51 -42.20
C ARG A 267 23.58 15.76 -43.06
N SER A 268 22.88 16.44 -43.96
CA SER A 268 21.84 15.82 -44.76
C SER A 268 22.40 15.21 -46.04
N PRO A 269 21.79 14.12 -46.53
CA PRO A 269 22.15 13.54 -47.82
C PRO A 269 22.03 14.59 -48.93
N LYS A 270 22.91 14.55 -49.94
CA LYS A 270 22.92 15.48 -51.10
C LYS A 270 21.60 15.55 -51.89
N LYS A 271 20.66 14.62 -51.63
CA LYS A 271 19.33 14.56 -52.26
C LYS A 271 18.28 15.42 -51.54
N VAL A 272 18.60 15.98 -50.37
CA VAL A 272 17.67 16.83 -49.60
C VAL A 272 17.96 18.28 -49.96
N HIS A 273 16.98 18.94 -50.59
CA HIS A 273 17.03 20.37 -50.89
C HIS A 273 16.29 21.14 -49.80
N PHE A 274 17.02 22.02 -49.13
CA PHE A 274 16.49 22.91 -48.11
C PHE A 274 16.10 24.23 -48.78
N ALA A 275 14.81 24.56 -48.79
CA ALA A 275 14.29 25.85 -49.22
C ALA A 275 14.62 26.92 -48.17
#